data_AF-A0A183CH64-F1
#
_entry.id   AF-A0A183CH64-F1
#
_cell.length_a   1.000
_cell.length_b   1.000
_cell.length_c   1.000
_cell.angle_alpha   90.00
_cell.angle_beta   90.00
_cell.angle_gamma   90.00
#
_symmetry.space_group_name_H-M   'P 1'
#
loop_
_entity.id
_entity.type
_entity.pdbx_description
1 polymer ?
#
loop_
_entity_poly.entity_id
_entity_poly.type
_entity_poly.pdbx_seq_one_letter_code
_entity_poly.pdbx_strand_id
1 'polypeptide(L)'
;MAYVTSPVSCGKIIGNPDYSSALCLDGVIGHVDWRDVPGSLMISHSNDMPLFATDQTSISYHGQPIAAIIANDTETARRAASLVHVEILKSDYEEKAIITIEEAIKRQSYLFPEPFRIHTIIANDTETARRAASLVHVEILKSDYEEKAIITIEEAIKRQSYLFPEPFRIHSSLAEPNATIKSEIDWKKFSRTIKGQIRIGGQEHFYLETQNCCAIPGEGDEMHIISSTQSVNDVQGDVATVLGVARNVVTVTVRRIGGGFGGKESCSGLFAGAAAIAAKKFKKPIRFWLERFDDMAISGNR
;
A
#
# COMPACT_ATOMS: atom_id res chain seq x y z
N MET A 1 12.51 -14.82 -12.69
CA MET A 1 12.32 -13.35 -12.82
C MET A 1 12.82 -12.69 -11.54
N ALA A 2 13.33 -11.46 -11.63
CA ALA A 2 13.74 -10.63 -10.49
C ALA A 2 13.40 -9.15 -10.77
N TYR A 3 13.10 -8.37 -9.73
CA TYR A 3 12.86 -6.93 -9.89
C TYR A 3 14.17 -6.15 -9.99
N VAL A 4 14.09 -5.03 -10.70
CA VAL A 4 14.96 -3.87 -10.55
C VAL A 4 14.22 -2.91 -9.65
N THR A 5 14.77 -2.59 -8.48
CA THR A 5 14.11 -1.79 -7.46
C THR A 5 14.82 -0.46 -7.24
N SER A 6 14.08 0.55 -6.79
CA SER A 6 14.66 1.83 -6.40
C SER A 6 15.64 1.68 -5.22
N PRO A 7 16.88 2.21 -5.33
CA PRO A 7 17.83 2.29 -4.22
C PRO A 7 17.61 3.52 -3.33
N VAL A 8 16.60 4.35 -3.61
CA VAL A 8 16.30 5.59 -2.86
C VAL A 8 14.85 5.62 -2.40
N SER A 9 14.59 6.33 -1.29
CA SER A 9 13.24 6.50 -0.75
C SER A 9 12.45 7.65 -1.38
N CYS A 10 13.12 8.54 -2.10
CA CYS A 10 12.49 9.62 -2.86
C CYS A 10 13.41 10.06 -4.00
N GLY A 11 12.82 10.36 -5.15
CA GLY A 11 13.55 10.84 -6.32
C GLY A 11 12.70 10.79 -7.58
N LYS A 12 13.25 11.25 -8.70
CA LYS A 12 12.61 11.15 -10.01
C LYS A 12 13.50 10.38 -10.96
N ILE A 13 12.94 9.40 -11.67
CA ILE A 13 13.67 8.68 -12.71
C ILE A 13 13.92 9.66 -13.86
N ILE A 14 15.19 9.76 -14.29
CA ILE A 14 15.57 10.53 -15.48
C ILE A 14 15.81 9.56 -16.62
N GLY A 15 15.17 9.84 -17.75
CA GLY A 15 15.34 9.02 -18.95
C GLY A 15 14.84 7.60 -18.77
N ASN A 16 15.36 6.71 -19.60
CA ASN A 16 14.97 5.30 -19.59
C ASN A 16 16.01 4.47 -18.82
N PRO A 17 15.58 3.43 -18.07
CA PRO A 17 16.51 2.43 -17.56
C PRO A 17 17.36 1.81 -18.68
N ASP A 18 18.66 1.66 -18.43
CA ASP A 18 19.58 0.99 -19.34
C ASP A 18 19.72 -0.48 -18.98
N TYR A 19 19.18 -1.33 -19.86
CA TYR A 19 19.21 -2.78 -19.72
C TYR A 19 20.37 -3.45 -20.48
N SER A 20 21.21 -2.70 -21.18
CA SER A 20 22.22 -3.23 -22.12
C SER A 20 23.14 -4.27 -21.47
N SER A 21 23.70 -3.95 -20.30
CA SER A 21 24.58 -4.86 -19.55
C SER A 21 23.86 -6.11 -19.06
N ALA A 22 22.60 -5.96 -18.62
CA ALA A 22 21.77 -7.08 -18.18
C ALA A 22 21.46 -8.05 -19.33
N LEU A 23 21.13 -7.52 -20.51
CA LEU A 23 20.77 -8.32 -21.69
C LEU A 23 21.95 -9.08 -22.31
N CYS A 24 23.19 -8.69 -22.01
CA CYS A 24 24.39 -9.38 -22.46
C CYS A 24 24.72 -10.64 -21.63
N LEU A 25 24.08 -10.85 -20.47
CA LEU A 25 24.33 -12.04 -19.66
C LEU A 25 23.68 -13.28 -20.27
N ASP A 26 24.45 -14.36 -20.35
CA ASP A 26 23.93 -15.66 -20.78
C ASP A 26 22.77 -16.11 -19.88
N GLY A 27 21.72 -16.65 -20.50
CA GLY A 27 20.49 -17.06 -19.84
C GLY A 27 19.47 -15.95 -19.60
N VAL A 28 19.77 -14.68 -19.87
CA VAL A 28 18.77 -13.58 -19.83
C VAL A 28 17.89 -13.64 -21.08
N ILE A 29 16.58 -13.62 -20.87
CA ILE A 29 15.56 -13.68 -21.94
C ILE A 29 15.11 -12.28 -22.33
N GLY A 30 15.00 -11.36 -21.35
CA GLY A 30 14.57 -9.99 -21.60
C GLY A 30 14.16 -9.27 -20.31
N HIS A 31 13.44 -8.16 -20.47
CA HIS A 31 12.92 -7.36 -19.37
C HIS A 31 11.44 -7.00 -19.60
N VAL A 32 10.77 -6.59 -18.52
CA VAL A 32 9.51 -5.85 -18.55
C VAL A 32 9.59 -4.59 -17.72
N ASP A 33 8.95 -3.53 -18.15
CA ASP A 33 8.74 -2.31 -17.36
C ASP A 33 7.36 -1.70 -17.60
N TRP A 34 7.15 -0.46 -17.14
CA TRP A 34 5.88 0.24 -17.26
C TRP A 34 5.36 0.34 -18.71
N ARG A 35 6.24 0.30 -19.72
CA ARG A 35 5.87 0.37 -21.14
C ARG A 35 5.25 -0.92 -21.66
N ASP A 36 5.47 -2.02 -20.95
CA ASP A 36 4.92 -3.32 -21.30
C ASP A 36 3.56 -3.58 -20.64
N VAL A 37 3.02 -2.63 -19.87
CA VAL A 37 1.70 -2.74 -19.23
C VAL A 37 0.60 -2.40 -20.25
N PRO A 38 -0.19 -3.37 -20.74
CA PRO A 38 -1.23 -3.11 -21.73
C PRO A 38 -2.50 -2.46 -21.14
N GLY A 39 -2.75 -2.66 -19.84
CA GLY A 39 -3.89 -2.10 -19.13
C GLY A 39 -3.51 -0.88 -18.28
N SER A 40 -4.00 -0.84 -17.04
CA SER A 40 -3.64 0.22 -16.09
C SER A 40 -2.36 -0.15 -15.34
N LEU A 41 -1.46 0.82 -15.22
CA LEU A 41 -0.27 0.73 -14.37
C LEU A 41 -0.62 0.76 -12.88
N MET A 42 -1.75 1.39 -12.53
CA MET A 42 -2.20 1.56 -11.15
C MET A 42 -3.01 0.35 -10.70
N ILE A 43 -2.61 -0.21 -9.56
CA ILE A 43 -3.24 -1.34 -8.85
C ILE A 43 -3.55 -0.92 -7.41
N SER A 44 -3.99 -1.87 -6.56
CA SER A 44 -4.51 -1.67 -5.19
C SER A 44 -6.01 -1.37 -5.14
N HIS A 45 -6.60 -1.48 -3.95
CA HIS A 45 -8.01 -1.14 -3.69
C HIS A 45 -8.36 0.31 -4.07
N SER A 46 -7.39 1.22 -3.99
CA SER A 46 -7.57 2.65 -4.28
C SER A 46 -7.05 3.05 -5.67
N ASN A 47 -6.45 2.13 -6.42
CA ASN A 47 -5.75 2.41 -7.68
C ASN A 47 -4.69 3.51 -7.55
N ASP A 48 -3.94 3.48 -6.45
CA ASP A 48 -2.95 4.49 -6.06
C ASP A 48 -1.52 3.94 -6.02
N MET A 49 -1.34 2.64 -6.24
CA MET A 49 -0.03 2.01 -6.25
C MET A 49 0.38 1.64 -7.69
N PRO A 50 1.43 2.24 -8.26
CA PRO A 50 1.93 1.84 -9.57
C PRO A 50 2.63 0.48 -9.49
N LEU A 51 2.39 -0.39 -10.47
CA LEU A 51 3.07 -1.68 -10.61
C LEU A 51 4.59 -1.50 -10.83
N PHE A 52 4.95 -0.49 -11.62
CA PHE A 52 6.33 -0.06 -11.89
C PHE A 52 6.42 1.46 -11.78
N ALA A 53 7.49 1.97 -11.17
CA ALA A 53 7.81 3.39 -11.18
C ALA A 53 8.10 3.86 -12.61
N THR A 54 7.64 5.07 -12.93
CA THR A 54 7.84 5.71 -14.24
C THR A 54 8.67 6.97 -14.13
N ASP A 55 9.06 7.52 -15.27
CA ASP A 55 9.67 8.85 -15.40
C ASP A 55 8.68 10.01 -15.14
N GLN A 56 7.38 9.72 -15.16
CA GLN A 56 6.31 10.67 -14.87
C GLN A 56 5.94 10.71 -13.39
N THR A 57 6.20 9.64 -12.65
CA THR A 57 5.93 9.53 -11.20
C THR A 57 7.19 9.73 -10.37
N SER A 58 7.06 10.24 -9.16
CA SER A 58 8.14 10.20 -8.18
C SER A 58 8.29 8.81 -7.57
N ILE A 59 9.53 8.41 -7.33
CA ILE A 59 9.85 7.32 -6.42
C ILE A 59 9.41 7.76 -5.03
N SER A 60 8.67 6.91 -4.34
CA SER A 60 8.03 7.20 -3.06
C SER A 60 8.55 6.33 -1.91
N TYR A 61 9.27 5.25 -2.20
CA TYR A 61 9.89 4.40 -1.18
C TYR A 61 11.09 3.59 -1.72
N HIS A 62 11.97 3.18 -0.82
CA HIS A 62 13.09 2.30 -1.14
C HIS A 62 12.56 0.90 -1.44
N GLY A 63 13.06 0.26 -2.49
CA GLY A 63 12.55 -1.03 -2.94
C GLY A 63 11.43 -0.94 -3.97
N GLN A 64 10.91 0.26 -4.28
CA GLN A 64 9.85 0.43 -5.27
C GLN A 64 10.24 -0.21 -6.62
N PRO A 65 9.43 -1.13 -7.17
CA PRO A 65 9.74 -1.78 -8.45
C PRO A 65 9.82 -0.76 -9.60
N ILE A 66 10.86 -0.85 -10.41
CA ILE A 66 11.08 -0.01 -11.61
C ILE A 66 10.89 -0.84 -12.88
N ALA A 67 11.44 -2.05 -12.87
CA ALA A 67 11.38 -3.01 -13.97
C ALA A 67 11.56 -4.42 -13.43
N ALA A 68 11.50 -5.43 -14.29
CA ALA A 68 11.89 -6.78 -13.96
C ALA A 68 12.70 -7.45 -15.07
N ILE A 69 13.68 -8.26 -14.68
CA ILE A 69 14.47 -9.09 -15.59
C ILE A 69 13.95 -10.52 -15.60
N ILE A 70 13.83 -11.08 -16.79
CA ILE A 70 13.43 -12.46 -17.06
C ILE A 70 14.66 -13.23 -17.55
N ALA A 71 14.94 -14.36 -16.91
CA ALA A 71 16.04 -15.26 -17.25
C ALA A 71 15.61 -16.73 -17.07
N ASN A 72 16.45 -17.65 -17.53
CA ASN A 72 16.23 -19.10 -17.42
C ASN A 72 16.22 -19.60 -15.97
N ASP A 73 16.88 -18.89 -15.06
CA ASP A 73 16.95 -19.20 -13.63
C ASP A 73 16.91 -17.92 -12.78
N THR A 74 16.64 -18.09 -11.49
CA THR A 74 16.45 -16.97 -10.56
C THR A 74 17.76 -16.22 -10.28
N GLU A 75 18.90 -16.92 -10.19
CA GLU A 75 20.19 -16.30 -9.88
C GLU A 75 20.67 -15.43 -11.04
N THR A 76 20.51 -15.90 -12.27
CA THR A 76 20.81 -15.13 -13.47
C THR A 76 19.91 -13.91 -13.57
N ALA A 77 18.61 -14.02 -13.29
CA ALA A 77 17.71 -12.88 -13.28
C ALA A 77 18.14 -11.81 -12.26
N ARG A 78 18.57 -12.22 -11.06
CA ARG A 78 19.04 -11.32 -9.99
C ARG A 78 20.35 -10.63 -10.34
N ARG A 79 21.35 -11.39 -10.79
CA ARG A 79 22.62 -10.82 -11.26
C ARG A 79 22.37 -9.81 -12.37
N ALA A 80 21.53 -10.15 -13.33
CA ALA A 80 21.16 -9.24 -14.41
C ALA A 80 20.42 -8.00 -13.92
N ALA A 81 19.47 -8.12 -12.99
CA ALA A 81 18.76 -6.98 -12.41
C ALA A 81 19.72 -5.99 -11.73
N SER A 82 20.79 -6.47 -11.07
CA SER A 82 21.82 -5.63 -10.45
C SER A 82 22.70 -4.86 -11.43
N LEU A 83 22.71 -5.25 -12.71
CA LEU A 83 23.45 -4.57 -13.77
C LEU A 83 22.62 -3.49 -14.49
N VAL A 84 21.33 -3.38 -14.17
CA VAL A 84 20.47 -2.37 -14.78
C VAL A 84 20.79 -1.01 -14.19
N HIS A 85 21.18 -0.08 -15.04
CA HIS A 85 21.47 1.28 -14.62
C HIS A 85 20.21 2.14 -14.75
N VAL A 86 19.79 2.74 -13.63
CA VAL A 86 18.67 3.70 -13.59
C VAL A 86 19.21 5.04 -13.12
N GLU A 87 19.09 6.06 -13.96
CA GLU A 87 19.42 7.42 -13.57
C GLU A 87 18.29 7.99 -12.73
N ILE A 88 18.61 8.43 -11.52
CA ILE A 88 17.63 8.96 -10.58
C ILE A 88 18.13 10.33 -10.12
N LEU A 89 17.35 11.37 -10.46
CA LEU A 89 17.52 12.67 -9.84
C LEU A 89 17.12 12.53 -8.38
N LYS A 90 18.13 12.53 -7.52
CA LYS A 90 17.90 12.72 -6.09
C LYS A 90 17.37 14.14 -5.95
N SER A 91 16.19 14.27 -5.36
CA SER A 91 15.52 15.56 -5.20
C SER A 91 16.42 16.51 -4.41
N ASP A 92 17.09 17.42 -5.10
CA ASP A 92 17.84 18.50 -4.49
C ASP A 92 16.85 19.56 -4.00
N TYR A 93 16.69 19.63 -2.67
CA TYR A 93 16.12 20.77 -1.93
C TYR A 93 14.70 21.23 -2.34
N GLU A 94 13.68 20.40 -2.05
CA GLU A 94 12.37 20.89 -1.53
C GLU A 94 11.50 19.73 -0.99
N GLU A 95 11.62 18.52 -1.54
CA GLU A 95 10.85 17.34 -1.11
C GLU A 95 11.74 16.23 -0.53
N LYS A 96 12.37 16.46 0.63
CA LYS A 96 13.05 15.37 1.36
C LYS A 96 12.03 14.26 1.66
N ALA A 97 12.41 13.00 1.51
CA ALA A 97 11.57 11.87 1.92
C ALA A 97 11.00 12.10 3.33
N ILE A 98 9.70 11.86 3.50
CA ILE A 98 9.04 11.90 4.80
C ILE A 98 9.17 10.49 5.39
N ILE A 99 9.96 10.35 6.45
CA ILE A 99 10.29 9.03 7.01
C ILE A 99 9.60 8.81 8.36
N THR A 100 9.46 9.87 9.15
CA THR A 100 8.90 9.79 10.51
C THR A 100 7.45 10.30 10.57
N ILE A 101 6.70 9.81 11.56
CA ILE A 101 5.34 10.29 11.85
C ILE A 101 5.37 11.79 12.18
N GLU A 102 6.39 12.23 12.93
CA GLU A 102 6.58 13.63 13.30
C GLU A 102 6.81 14.53 12.07
N GLU A 103 7.57 14.05 11.08
CA GLU A 103 7.74 14.75 9.80
C GLU A 103 6.46 14.81 8.99
N ALA A 104 5.69 13.71 8.94
CA ALA A 104 4.41 13.66 8.25
C ALA A 104 3.42 14.65 8.85
N ILE A 105 3.33 14.73 10.19
CA ILE A 105 2.51 15.71 10.91
C ILE A 105 2.98 17.13 10.59
N LYS A 106 4.29 17.39 10.67
CA LYS A 106 4.87 18.71 10.41
C LYS A 106 4.60 19.20 8.98
N ARG A 107 4.54 18.28 8.00
CA ARG A 107 4.29 18.58 6.59
C ARG A 107 2.84 18.36 6.16
N GLN A 108 1.95 18.04 7.10
CA GLN A 108 0.54 17.74 6.84
C GLN A 108 0.33 16.68 5.74
N SER A 109 1.20 15.67 5.70
CA SER A 109 1.14 14.57 4.73
C SER A 109 0.36 13.40 5.34
N TYR A 110 -0.89 13.24 4.93
CA TYR A 110 -1.81 12.22 5.43
C TYR A 110 -2.42 11.42 4.27
N LEU A 111 -2.69 10.12 4.50
CA LEU A 111 -3.30 9.24 3.48
C LEU A 111 -4.77 9.61 3.20
N PHE A 112 -5.47 10.18 4.19
CA PHE A 112 -6.85 10.62 4.08
C PHE A 112 -6.99 12.07 4.60
N PRO A 113 -7.79 12.92 3.93
CA PRO A 113 -8.01 14.30 4.35
C PRO A 113 -8.80 14.42 5.66
N GLU A 114 -9.56 13.38 6.02
CA GLU A 114 -10.37 13.29 7.24
C GLU A 114 -9.98 12.01 8.01
N PRO A 115 -9.83 12.07 9.35
CA PRO A 115 -9.47 10.89 10.14
C PRO A 115 -10.61 9.87 10.21
N PHE A 116 -10.28 8.58 10.10
CA PHE A 116 -11.24 7.49 10.36
C PHE A 116 -11.78 7.57 11.78
N ARG A 117 -13.11 7.65 11.92
CA ARG A 117 -13.80 7.60 13.21
C ARG A 117 -14.25 6.17 13.49
N ILE A 118 -13.53 5.47 14.36
CA ILE A 118 -13.93 4.13 14.85
C ILE A 118 -14.73 4.32 16.14
N HIS A 119 -16.00 3.91 16.13
CA HIS A 119 -16.85 3.84 17.30
C HIS A 119 -16.93 2.38 17.76
N THR A 120 -16.39 2.07 18.94
CA THR A 120 -16.40 0.71 19.51
C THR A 120 -17.37 0.64 20.68
N ILE A 121 -18.29 -0.33 20.64
CA ILE A 121 -19.15 -0.68 21.77
C ILE A 121 -18.52 -1.87 22.49
N ILE A 122 -18.19 -1.71 23.76
CA ILE A 122 -17.68 -2.80 24.61
C ILE A 122 -18.76 -3.15 25.63
N ALA A 123 -19.11 -4.43 25.71
CA ALA A 123 -20.03 -4.97 26.69
C ALA A 123 -19.40 -6.19 27.37
N ASN A 124 -19.98 -6.61 28.50
CA ASN A 124 -19.47 -7.73 29.30
C ASN A 124 -19.67 -9.09 28.62
N ASP A 125 -20.54 -9.16 27.61
CA ASP A 125 -20.77 -10.34 26.80
C ASP A 125 -21.06 -9.95 25.33
N THR A 126 -20.79 -10.89 24.43
CA THR A 126 -20.86 -10.68 22.98
C THR A 126 -22.29 -10.42 22.47
N GLU A 127 -23.31 -10.95 23.15
CA GLU A 127 -24.69 -10.89 22.69
C GLU A 127 -25.30 -9.51 22.98
N THR A 128 -24.96 -8.93 24.12
CA THR A 128 -25.26 -7.54 24.49
C THR A 128 -24.55 -6.55 23.56
N ALA A 129 -23.27 -6.78 23.23
CA ALA A 129 -22.53 -5.94 22.28
C ALA A 129 -23.18 -5.93 20.88
N ARG A 130 -23.62 -7.10 20.39
CA ARG A 130 -24.32 -7.23 19.09
C ARG A 130 -25.68 -6.54 19.08
N ARG A 131 -26.49 -6.72 20.13
CA ARG A 131 -27.80 -6.05 20.24
C ARG A 131 -27.66 -4.54 20.25
N ALA A 132 -26.69 -4.01 21.01
CA ALA A 132 -26.40 -2.58 21.04
C ALA A 132 -25.93 -2.04 19.68
N ALA A 133 -25.08 -2.77 18.96
CA ALA A 133 -24.66 -2.39 17.62
C ALA A 133 -25.83 -2.36 16.61
N SER A 134 -26.79 -3.30 16.71
CA SER A 134 -27.96 -3.37 15.81
C SER A 134 -29.00 -2.26 15.99
N LEU A 135 -28.90 -1.48 17.07
CA LEU A 135 -29.82 -0.37 17.38
C LEU A 135 -29.26 1.00 16.95
N VAL A 136 -28.04 1.03 16.40
CA VAL A 136 -27.41 2.26 15.88
C VAL A 136 -27.95 2.53 14.47
N HIS A 137 -28.67 3.63 14.29
CA HIS A 137 -29.21 4.05 13.00
C HIS A 137 -28.29 5.12 12.37
N VAL A 138 -27.85 4.92 11.13
CA VAL A 138 -26.98 5.85 10.39
C VAL A 138 -27.74 6.41 9.19
N GLU A 139 -28.03 7.71 9.21
CA GLU A 139 -28.55 8.44 8.05
C GLU A 139 -27.39 9.13 7.32
N ILE A 140 -27.26 8.85 6.03
CA ILE A 140 -26.27 9.51 5.15
C ILE A 140 -27.06 10.38 4.16
N LEU A 141 -27.08 11.69 4.40
CA LEU A 141 -27.65 12.65 3.47
C LEU A 141 -26.59 13.12 2.47
N LYS A 142 -26.91 13.02 1.18
CA LYS A 142 -26.05 13.41 0.08
C LYS A 142 -26.36 14.85 -0.36
N SER A 143 -25.26 15.60 -0.52
CA SER A 143 -24.95 16.61 -1.54
C SER A 143 -25.27 18.10 -1.35
N ASP A 144 -24.40 18.85 -2.04
CA ASP A 144 -24.49 20.21 -2.57
C ASP A 144 -23.76 21.29 -1.75
N TYR A 145 -22.42 21.40 -1.88
CA TYR A 145 -21.67 22.55 -1.35
C TYR A 145 -20.72 23.18 -2.37
N GLU A 146 -20.99 24.46 -2.65
CA GLU A 146 -20.26 25.38 -3.54
C GLU A 146 -19.30 26.31 -2.76
N GLU A 147 -18.93 25.98 -1.52
CA GLU A 147 -18.07 26.86 -0.71
C GLU A 147 -16.58 26.63 -0.95
N LYS A 148 -15.84 27.72 -1.18
CA LYS A 148 -14.37 27.69 -1.29
C LYS A 148 -13.75 27.20 0.03
N ALA A 149 -12.92 26.17 -0.11
CA ALA A 149 -12.27 25.45 0.98
C ALA A 149 -11.55 26.37 1.97
N ILE A 150 -11.73 26.06 3.25
CA ILE A 150 -11.02 26.71 4.37
C ILE A 150 -9.66 26.01 4.49
N ILE A 151 -8.61 26.71 4.11
CA ILE A 151 -7.25 26.12 3.98
C ILE A 151 -6.26 26.61 5.04
N THR A 152 -6.68 27.52 5.94
CA THR A 152 -5.84 28.01 7.05
C THR A 152 -6.56 27.94 8.39
N ILE A 153 -5.79 27.78 9.47
CA ILE A 153 -6.30 27.61 10.84
C ILE A 153 -6.95 28.92 11.33
N GLU A 154 -6.37 30.06 10.98
CA GLU A 154 -6.89 31.39 11.27
C GLU A 154 -8.27 31.60 10.60
N GLU A 155 -8.44 31.05 9.41
CA GLU A 155 -9.69 31.13 8.65
C GLU A 155 -10.75 30.16 9.17
N ALA A 156 -10.34 28.99 9.66
CA ALA A 156 -11.21 28.05 10.39
C ALA A 156 -11.72 28.64 11.72
N ILE A 157 -10.84 29.30 12.48
CA ILE A 157 -11.20 29.98 13.73
C ILE A 157 -12.15 31.15 13.46
N LYS A 158 -11.87 31.96 12.41
CA LYS A 158 -12.69 33.11 12.02
C LYS A 158 -14.10 32.71 11.55
N ARG A 159 -14.22 31.58 10.85
CA ARG A 159 -15.51 31.07 10.33
C ARG A 159 -16.24 30.15 11.31
N GLN A 160 -15.71 29.95 12.52
CA GLN A 160 -16.19 28.95 13.48
C GLN A 160 -16.41 27.56 12.86
N SER A 161 -15.56 27.21 11.89
CA SER A 161 -15.61 25.93 11.18
C SER A 161 -14.73 24.95 11.93
N TYR A 162 -15.36 24.19 12.84
CA TYR A 162 -14.70 23.21 13.69
C TYR A 162 -15.29 21.83 13.40
N LEU A 163 -14.47 20.79 13.55
CA LEU A 163 -14.86 19.39 13.36
C LEU A 163 -16.06 18.95 14.24
N PHE A 164 -16.29 19.70 15.34
CA PHE A 164 -17.43 19.59 16.25
C PHE A 164 -17.76 21.01 16.78
N PRO A 165 -19.04 21.33 17.09
CA PRO A 165 -19.41 22.65 17.63
C PRO A 165 -18.77 22.95 19.00
N GLU A 166 -18.17 21.96 19.66
CA GLU A 166 -17.46 22.06 20.94
C GLU A 166 -16.11 21.32 20.86
N PRO A 167 -15.07 21.79 21.57
CA PRO A 167 -13.76 21.13 21.59
C PRO A 167 -13.82 19.71 22.17
N PHE A 168 -12.93 18.83 21.71
CA PHE A 168 -12.85 17.43 22.14
C PHE A 168 -12.29 17.28 23.55
N ARG A 169 -13.02 16.61 24.44
CA ARG A 169 -12.66 16.44 25.86
C ARG A 169 -12.85 14.98 26.31
N ILE A 170 -11.80 14.40 26.92
CA ILE A 170 -11.65 12.97 27.25
C ILE A 170 -11.91 12.74 28.74
N HIS A 171 -12.80 11.79 29.11
CA HIS A 171 -13.16 11.51 30.52
C HIS A 171 -12.95 10.05 30.96
N SER A 172 -12.75 9.87 32.28
CA SER A 172 -12.69 8.59 32.99
C SER A 172 -14.09 8.14 33.47
N SER A 173 -14.35 6.83 33.54
CA SER A 173 -15.68 6.23 33.77
C SER A 173 -16.15 6.12 35.23
N LEU A 174 -15.52 6.82 36.19
CA LEU A 174 -16.06 6.94 37.58
C LEU A 174 -16.98 8.16 37.78
N ALA A 175 -17.30 8.91 36.71
CA ALA A 175 -18.16 10.08 36.83
C ALA A 175 -19.65 9.69 36.83
N GLU A 176 -20.41 10.28 37.75
CA GLU A 176 -21.84 9.98 37.96
C GLU A 176 -22.73 10.34 36.76
N PRO A 177 -23.86 9.63 36.58
CA PRO A 177 -24.59 9.53 35.31
C PRO A 177 -25.20 10.83 34.78
N ASN A 178 -25.21 11.91 35.56
CA ASN A 178 -25.90 13.16 35.25
C ASN A 178 -25.09 14.43 35.52
N ALA A 179 -23.78 14.33 35.75
CA ALA A 179 -22.96 15.53 35.78
C ALA A 179 -22.86 16.06 34.35
N THR A 180 -23.42 17.26 34.07
CA THR A 180 -23.08 18.02 32.88
C THR A 180 -21.58 18.18 32.88
N ILE A 181 -20.90 17.37 32.07
CA ILE A 181 -19.49 17.45 31.89
C ILE A 181 -19.26 18.77 31.16
N LYS A 182 -19.00 19.84 31.93
CA LYS A 182 -18.36 21.04 31.42
C LYS A 182 -17.20 20.51 30.64
N SER A 183 -17.27 20.75 29.34
CA SER A 183 -16.46 20.02 28.42
C SER A 183 -14.96 20.27 28.90
N GLU A 184 -14.58 21.38 29.56
CA GLU A 184 -13.22 21.60 30.07
C GLU A 184 -13.05 20.92 31.42
N ILE A 185 -12.37 19.78 31.44
CA ILE A 185 -11.84 19.23 32.70
C ILE A 185 -10.85 20.24 33.26
N ASP A 186 -11.21 20.91 34.35
CA ASP A 186 -10.27 21.66 35.15
C ASP A 186 -9.35 20.67 35.89
N TRP A 187 -8.28 20.28 35.20
CA TRP A 187 -7.28 19.32 35.68
C TRP A 187 -6.66 19.72 37.02
N LYS A 188 -6.75 21.01 37.43
CA LYS A 188 -6.28 21.52 38.73
C LYS A 188 -7.09 20.96 39.92
N LYS A 189 -8.27 20.39 39.67
CA LYS A 189 -9.12 19.78 40.70
C LYS A 189 -8.66 18.38 41.13
N PHE A 190 -7.79 17.74 40.35
CA PHE A 190 -7.29 16.40 40.65
C PHE A 190 -5.93 16.51 41.34
N SER A 191 -5.74 15.74 42.42
CA SER A 191 -4.51 15.76 43.22
C SER A 191 -3.25 15.33 42.44
N ARG A 192 -3.43 14.56 41.36
CA ARG A 192 -2.37 14.09 40.46
C ARG A 192 -2.89 14.03 39.03
N THR A 193 -2.07 14.46 38.09
CA THR A 193 -2.32 14.33 36.65
C THR A 193 -1.07 13.77 35.98
N ILE A 194 -1.26 12.84 35.04
CA ILE A 194 -0.15 12.21 34.29
C ILE A 194 -0.41 12.45 32.81
N LYS A 195 0.59 12.98 32.13
CA LYS A 195 0.62 13.12 30.67
C LYS A 195 1.82 12.37 30.16
N GLY A 196 1.66 11.67 29.04
CA GLY A 196 2.74 10.90 28.42
C GLY A 196 2.43 10.55 26.98
N GLN A 197 3.45 10.05 26.29
CA GLN A 197 3.38 9.53 24.93
C GLN A 197 4.04 8.14 24.92
N ILE A 198 3.53 7.26 24.05
CA ILE A 198 4.13 5.96 23.79
C ILE A 198 4.31 5.82 22.28
N ARG A 199 5.46 5.25 21.89
CA ARG A 199 5.75 4.87 20.51
C ARG A 199 5.78 3.35 20.43
N ILE A 200 5.07 2.82 19.45
CA ILE A 200 5.06 1.38 19.12
C ILE A 200 5.78 1.26 17.78
N GLY A 201 6.77 0.37 17.71
CA GLY A 201 7.52 0.11 16.48
C GLY A 201 6.72 -0.71 15.48
N GLY A 202 7.14 -0.67 14.21
CA GLY A 202 6.58 -1.54 13.19
C GLY A 202 6.96 -3.00 13.39
N GLN A 203 6.29 -3.90 12.68
CA GLN A 203 6.52 -5.34 12.78
C GLN A 203 6.45 -6.02 11.42
N GLU A 204 7.55 -6.68 11.04
CA GLU A 204 7.60 -7.51 9.85
C GLU A 204 6.76 -8.79 10.01
N HIS A 205 6.07 -9.20 8.95
CA HIS A 205 5.27 -10.43 8.96
C HIS A 205 6.14 -11.67 9.14
N PHE A 206 7.26 -11.70 8.41
CA PHE A 206 8.25 -12.77 8.45
C PHE A 206 7.67 -14.18 8.24
N TYR A 207 6.64 -14.30 7.39
CA TYR A 207 6.15 -15.60 6.92
C TYR A 207 7.30 -16.41 6.31
N LEU A 208 7.38 -17.71 6.60
CA LEU A 208 8.54 -18.53 6.21
C LEU A 208 8.66 -18.70 4.69
N GLU A 209 7.53 -18.83 4.00
CA GLU A 209 7.48 -18.77 2.55
C GLU A 209 7.35 -17.31 2.10
N THR A 210 8.36 -16.74 1.43
CA THR A 210 8.29 -15.41 0.83
C THR A 210 7.20 -15.31 -0.24
N GLN A 211 6.84 -14.08 -0.63
CA GLN A 211 5.95 -13.80 -1.74
C GLN A 211 6.44 -14.53 -2.99
N ASN A 212 5.53 -15.30 -3.58
CA ASN A 212 5.81 -16.04 -4.78
C ASN A 212 4.55 -16.22 -5.61
N CYS A 213 4.75 -16.33 -6.92
CA CYS A 213 3.71 -16.68 -7.87
C CYS A 213 4.29 -17.35 -9.12
N CYS A 214 3.41 -17.97 -9.89
CA CYS A 214 3.68 -18.49 -11.20
C CYS A 214 2.55 -18.06 -12.13
N ALA A 215 2.87 -17.27 -13.15
CA ALA A 215 1.94 -16.86 -14.20
C ALA A 215 2.10 -17.78 -15.42
N ILE A 216 1.01 -18.34 -15.92
CA ILE A 216 0.97 -19.31 -17.00
C ILE A 216 0.02 -18.76 -18.07
N PRO A 217 0.52 -18.35 -19.25
CA PRO A 217 -0.33 -17.85 -20.32
C PRO A 217 -1.09 -19.02 -20.97
N GLY A 218 -2.39 -18.82 -21.23
CA GLY A 218 -3.28 -19.78 -21.87
C GLY A 218 -3.55 -19.44 -23.35
N GLU A 219 -4.72 -19.84 -23.84
CA GLU A 219 -5.15 -19.48 -25.21
C GLU A 219 -5.64 -18.02 -25.25
N GLY A 220 -5.27 -17.29 -26.30
CA GLY A 220 -5.66 -15.89 -26.45
C GLY A 220 -5.13 -15.01 -25.32
N ASP A 221 -6.05 -14.42 -24.55
CA ASP A 221 -5.76 -13.54 -23.41
C ASP A 221 -5.89 -14.26 -22.05
N GLU A 222 -6.09 -15.59 -22.04
CA GLU A 222 -6.20 -16.35 -20.80
C GLU A 222 -4.92 -16.29 -19.98
N MET A 223 -5.08 -16.13 -18.67
CA MET A 223 -3.97 -16.10 -17.73
C MET A 223 -4.30 -16.92 -16.48
N HIS A 224 -3.50 -17.95 -16.20
CA HIS A 224 -3.58 -18.72 -14.96
C HIS A 224 -2.46 -18.31 -14.01
N ILE A 225 -2.84 -17.88 -12.81
CA ILE A 225 -1.92 -17.48 -11.75
C ILE A 225 -1.99 -18.49 -10.62
N ILE A 226 -0.87 -19.12 -10.30
CA ILE A 226 -0.68 -19.86 -9.05
C ILE A 226 0.05 -18.91 -8.10
N SER A 227 -0.62 -18.42 -7.06
CA SER A 227 -0.05 -17.39 -6.18
C SER A 227 -0.04 -17.85 -4.72
N SER A 228 0.97 -17.42 -3.97
CA SER A 228 0.94 -17.45 -2.52
C SER A 228 0.24 -16.18 -2.01
N THR A 229 -1.09 -16.20 -1.97
CA THR A 229 -1.93 -15.06 -1.54
C THR A 229 -3.05 -15.49 -0.59
N GLN A 230 -3.50 -14.56 0.26
CA GLN A 230 -4.71 -14.68 1.09
C GLN A 230 -5.96 -14.20 0.34
N SER A 231 -5.82 -13.32 -0.67
CA SER A 231 -6.94 -12.78 -1.45
C SER A 231 -6.80 -13.09 -2.94
N VAL A 232 -7.45 -14.17 -3.37
CA VAL A 232 -7.48 -14.54 -4.80
C VAL A 232 -8.24 -13.51 -5.65
N ASN A 233 -9.23 -12.85 -5.06
CA ASN A 233 -10.06 -11.86 -5.76
C ASN A 233 -9.27 -10.59 -6.08
N ASP A 234 -8.47 -10.11 -5.15
CA ASP A 234 -7.67 -8.90 -5.37
C ASP A 234 -6.57 -9.17 -6.38
N VAL A 235 -5.88 -10.31 -6.27
CA VAL A 235 -4.89 -10.73 -7.28
C VAL A 235 -5.52 -10.88 -8.67
N GLN A 236 -6.73 -11.47 -8.78
CA GLN A 236 -7.44 -11.56 -10.06
C GLN A 236 -7.77 -10.18 -10.62
N GLY A 237 -8.24 -9.27 -9.75
CA GLY A 237 -8.53 -7.89 -10.09
C GLY A 237 -7.31 -7.15 -10.61
N ASP A 238 -6.22 -7.14 -9.84
CA ASP A 238 -4.97 -6.46 -10.18
C ASP A 238 -4.37 -7.03 -11.48
N VAL A 239 -4.35 -8.35 -11.66
CA VAL A 239 -3.83 -8.99 -12.88
C VAL A 239 -4.68 -8.63 -14.10
N ALA A 240 -6.01 -8.66 -13.97
CA ALA A 240 -6.91 -8.23 -15.05
C ALA A 240 -6.72 -6.75 -15.42
N THR A 241 -6.57 -5.90 -14.40
CA THR A 241 -6.32 -4.46 -14.53
C THR A 241 -5.03 -4.18 -15.30
N VAL A 242 -3.91 -4.82 -14.93
CA VAL A 242 -2.61 -4.58 -15.60
C VAL A 242 -2.56 -5.18 -16.99
N LEU A 243 -3.25 -6.30 -17.24
CA LEU A 243 -3.32 -6.94 -18.55
C LEU A 243 -4.32 -6.29 -19.50
N GLY A 244 -5.20 -5.42 -19.00
CA GLY A 244 -6.25 -4.77 -19.79
C GLY A 244 -7.31 -5.75 -20.28
N VAL A 245 -7.62 -6.79 -19.49
CA VAL A 245 -8.54 -7.87 -19.86
C VAL A 245 -9.69 -8.00 -18.86
N ALA A 246 -10.75 -8.71 -19.26
CA ALA A 246 -11.85 -9.01 -18.35
C ALA A 246 -11.44 -10.04 -17.28
N ARG A 247 -12.00 -9.92 -16.07
CA ARG A 247 -11.62 -10.81 -14.95
C ARG A 247 -11.90 -12.30 -15.21
N ASN A 248 -12.87 -12.62 -16.06
CA ASN A 248 -13.24 -14.00 -16.38
C ASN A 248 -12.16 -14.77 -17.17
N VAL A 249 -11.22 -14.08 -17.82
CA VAL A 249 -10.09 -14.74 -18.51
C VAL A 249 -8.87 -14.93 -17.59
N VAL A 250 -8.92 -14.40 -16.37
CA VAL A 250 -7.87 -14.55 -15.36
C VAL A 250 -8.33 -15.54 -14.29
N THR A 251 -7.64 -16.66 -14.15
CA THR A 251 -7.89 -17.61 -13.05
C THR A 251 -6.76 -17.53 -12.04
N VAL A 252 -7.10 -17.43 -10.76
CA VAL A 252 -6.12 -17.46 -9.66
C VAL A 252 -6.35 -18.70 -8.81
N THR A 253 -5.30 -19.47 -8.55
CA THR A 253 -5.37 -20.69 -7.73
C THR A 253 -4.37 -20.63 -6.59
N VAL A 254 -4.83 -20.98 -5.40
CA VAL A 254 -4.03 -21.11 -4.19
C VAL A 254 -4.28 -22.50 -3.62
N ARG A 255 -3.22 -23.29 -3.40
CA ARG A 255 -3.35 -24.59 -2.71
C ARG A 255 -3.14 -24.47 -1.21
N ARG A 256 -2.06 -23.80 -0.82
CA ARG A 256 -1.65 -23.48 0.56
C ARG A 256 -0.66 -22.30 0.52
N ILE A 257 -0.49 -21.63 1.65
CA ILE A 257 0.54 -20.60 1.85
C ILE A 257 1.37 -20.92 3.11
N GLY A 258 2.68 -20.69 3.07
CA GLY A 258 3.63 -20.90 4.16
C GLY A 258 3.70 -19.70 5.11
N GLY A 259 2.53 -19.30 5.63
CA GLY A 259 2.35 -18.08 6.42
C GLY A 259 1.99 -16.87 5.56
N GLY A 260 1.21 -15.94 6.14
CA GLY A 260 0.77 -14.70 5.48
C GLY A 260 0.58 -13.57 6.49
N PHE A 261 -0.19 -13.79 7.55
CA PHE A 261 -0.36 -12.87 8.68
C PHE A 261 -0.82 -11.45 8.29
N GLY A 262 -1.50 -11.30 7.14
CA GLY A 262 -1.91 -10.01 6.56
C GLY A 262 -1.03 -9.57 5.39
N GLY A 263 0.27 -9.86 5.41
CA GLY A 263 1.22 -9.40 4.37
C GLY A 263 0.99 -10.02 2.99
N LYS A 264 0.15 -11.05 2.88
CA LYS A 264 -0.25 -11.68 1.60
C LYS A 264 -1.71 -11.39 1.23
N GLU A 265 -2.35 -10.43 1.89
CA GLU A 265 -3.72 -10.01 1.60
C GLU A 265 -3.77 -9.12 0.35
N SER A 266 -3.18 -7.92 0.41
CA SER A 266 -3.28 -6.93 -0.67
C SER A 266 -2.00 -6.77 -1.51
N CYS A 267 -0.83 -7.17 -1.00
CA CYS A 267 0.45 -6.92 -1.69
C CYS A 267 0.76 -7.94 -2.80
N SER A 268 0.09 -9.09 -2.82
CA SER A 268 0.39 -10.16 -3.78
C SER A 268 0.12 -9.77 -5.25
N GLY A 269 -0.77 -8.81 -5.49
CA GLY A 269 -1.07 -8.27 -6.82
C GLY A 269 0.13 -7.61 -7.50
N LEU A 270 1.00 -6.96 -6.72
CA LEU A 270 2.24 -6.34 -7.22
C LEU A 270 3.13 -7.37 -7.94
N PHE A 271 3.33 -8.54 -7.32
CA PHE A 271 4.17 -9.61 -7.85
C PHE A 271 3.48 -10.37 -8.99
N ALA A 272 2.19 -10.69 -8.81
CA ALA A 272 1.42 -11.43 -9.80
C ALA A 272 1.21 -10.64 -11.09
N GLY A 273 0.95 -9.34 -11.00
CA GLY A 273 0.77 -8.46 -12.16
C GLY A 273 2.02 -8.38 -13.02
N ALA A 274 3.19 -8.18 -12.40
CA ALA A 274 4.46 -8.13 -13.13
C ALA A 274 4.81 -9.48 -13.78
N ALA A 275 4.58 -10.60 -13.08
CA ALA A 275 4.76 -11.94 -13.64
C ALA A 275 3.79 -12.20 -14.82
N ALA A 276 2.55 -11.72 -14.74
CA ALA A 276 1.55 -11.87 -15.80
C ALA A 276 1.92 -11.10 -17.08
N ILE A 277 2.42 -9.86 -16.94
CA ILE A 277 2.93 -9.07 -18.07
C ILE A 277 4.09 -9.79 -18.75
N ALA A 278 5.05 -10.28 -17.96
CA ALA A 278 6.17 -11.06 -18.48
C ALA A 278 5.68 -12.33 -19.19
N ALA A 279 4.73 -13.05 -18.59
CA ALA A 279 4.16 -14.27 -19.19
C ALA A 279 3.48 -13.99 -20.54
N LYS A 280 2.72 -12.89 -20.64
CA LYS A 280 2.09 -12.44 -21.89
C LYS A 280 3.13 -12.05 -22.94
N LYS A 281 4.12 -11.23 -22.57
CA LYS A 281 5.18 -10.74 -23.48
C LYS A 281 6.02 -11.87 -24.06
N PHE A 282 6.46 -12.81 -23.21
CA PHE A 282 7.37 -13.88 -23.61
C PHE A 282 6.67 -15.18 -24.01
N LYS A 283 5.33 -15.26 -23.89
CA LYS A 283 4.51 -16.46 -24.18
C LYS A 283 5.04 -17.71 -23.48
N LYS A 284 5.48 -17.55 -22.24
CA LYS A 284 6.07 -18.60 -21.42
C LYS A 284 5.57 -18.51 -19.99
N PRO A 285 5.47 -19.63 -19.27
CA PRO A 285 5.27 -19.59 -17.83
C PRO A 285 6.39 -18.81 -17.13
N ILE A 286 6.02 -17.87 -16.26
CA ILE A 286 6.96 -17.07 -15.48
C ILE A 286 6.79 -17.39 -14.01
N ARG A 287 7.85 -17.92 -13.39
CA ARG A 287 7.96 -18.06 -11.94
C ARG A 287 8.63 -16.83 -11.36
N PHE A 288 8.05 -16.30 -10.30
CA PHE A 288 8.60 -15.21 -9.53
C PHE A 288 8.57 -15.54 -8.03
N TRP A 289 9.76 -15.55 -7.42
CA TRP A 289 9.95 -15.88 -6.01
C TRP A 289 10.96 -14.90 -5.43
N LEU A 290 10.53 -14.12 -4.43
CA LEU A 290 11.38 -13.11 -3.80
C LEU A 290 12.38 -13.74 -2.83
N GLU A 291 13.57 -13.14 -2.76
CA GLU A 291 14.43 -13.33 -1.59
C GLU A 291 13.85 -12.62 -0.37
N ARG A 292 14.31 -13.04 0.81
CA ARG A 292 13.87 -12.44 2.07
C ARG A 292 14.10 -10.92 2.10
N PHE A 293 15.23 -10.45 1.57
CA PHE A 293 15.55 -9.03 1.61
C PHE A 293 14.63 -8.20 0.71
N ASP A 294 14.34 -8.68 -0.51
CA ASP A 294 13.38 -8.05 -1.43
C ASP A 294 11.97 -8.07 -0.84
N ASP A 295 11.59 -9.19 -0.26
CA ASP A 295 10.27 -9.37 0.36
C ASP A 295 10.03 -8.34 1.47
N MET A 296 10.99 -8.20 2.39
CA MET A 296 10.92 -7.23 3.49
C MET A 296 10.99 -5.77 3.00
N ALA A 297 11.67 -5.50 1.88
CA ALA A 297 11.77 -4.16 1.33
C ALA A 297 10.49 -3.72 0.61
N ILE A 298 9.74 -4.65 0.00
CA ILE A 298 8.66 -4.33 -0.94
C ILE A 298 7.26 -4.56 -0.32
N SER A 299 7.09 -5.59 0.51
CA SER A 299 5.75 -6.09 0.86
C SER A 299 5.03 -5.37 2.00
N GLY A 300 5.65 -4.35 2.60
CA GLY A 300 5.06 -3.59 3.71
C GLY A 300 4.90 -4.39 5.01
N ASN A 301 4.53 -3.70 6.09
CA ASN A 301 4.50 -4.25 7.44
C ASN A 301 3.43 -3.57 8.31
N ARG A 302 3.34 -3.98 9.59
CA ARG A 302 2.48 -3.34 10.62
C ARG A 302 3.00 -1.96 11.00
#